data_AF-A0A3D1G919-F1
#
_entry.id   AF-A0A3D1G919-F1
#
_cell.length_a   1.000
_cell.length_b   1.000
_cell.length_c   1.000
_cell.angle_alpha   90.00
_cell.angle_beta   90.00
_cell.angle_gamma   90.00
#
_symmetry.space_group_name_H-M   'P 1'
#
loop_
_entity.id
_entity.type
_entity.pdbx_description
1 polymer ?
#
loop_
_entity_poly.entity_id
_entity_poly.type
_entity_poly.pdbx_seq_one_letter_code
_entity_poly.pdbx_strand_id
1 'polypeptide(L)' 'EMLEPRQHCKFNTCTHYHEPNCGVVAAFERGEIDPNRYNSYLNMLESID' A
#
# COMPACT_ATOMS: atom_id res chain seq x y z
N GLU A 1 -9.50 -1.40 -4.10
CA GLU A 1 -8.18 -1.84 -4.60
C GLU A 1 -7.30 -2.31 -3.44
N MET A 2 -6.97 -1.48 -2.45
CA MET A 2 -6.03 -1.86 -1.36
C MET A 2 -6.59 -2.76 -0.24
N LEU A 3 -7.92 -2.88 -0.07
CA LEU A 3 -8.54 -3.59 1.06
C LEU A 3 -8.22 -5.09 1.11
N GLU A 4 -8.36 -5.79 -0.02
CA GLU A 4 -8.06 -7.22 -0.13
C GLU A 4 -6.55 -7.50 0.03
N PRO A 5 -5.64 -6.83 -0.72
CA PRO A 5 -4.21 -7.03 -0.56
C PRO A 5 -3.67 -6.74 0.84
N ARG A 6 -4.30 -5.82 1.60
CA ARG A 6 -3.93 -5.52 2.98
C ARG A 6 -3.96 -6.74 3.89
N GLN A 7 -4.84 -7.71 3.63
CA GLN A 7 -4.91 -8.95 4.43
C GLN A 7 -3.64 -9.80 4.31
N HIS A 8 -2.83 -9.58 3.27
CA HIS A 8 -1.57 -10.26 3.04
C HIS A 8 -0.34 -9.48 3.54
N CYS A 9 -0.54 -8.35 4.23
CA CYS A 9 0.56 -7.64 4.88
C CYS A 9 1.14 -8.46 6.02
N LYS A 10 2.48 -8.53 6.09
CA LYS A 10 3.20 -9.18 7.20
C LYS A 10 2.91 -8.54 8.56
N PHE A 11 2.67 -7.22 8.59
CA PHE A 11 2.48 -6.46 9.82
C PHE A 11 1.07 -5.88 9.91
N ASN A 12 0.47 -5.96 11.10
CA ASN A 12 -0.85 -5.37 11.38
C ASN A 12 -0.84 -3.84 11.32
N THR A 13 0.31 -3.21 11.51
CA THR A 13 0.53 -1.76 11.50
C THR A 13 1.18 -1.27 10.20
N CYS A 14 1.07 -2.04 9.13
CA CYS A 14 1.68 -1.69 7.85
C CYS A 14 1.08 -0.39 7.28
N THR A 15 1.95 0.55 6.93
CA THR A 15 1.64 1.82 6.24
C THR A 15 1.66 1.69 4.73
N HIS A 16 1.97 0.50 4.21
CA HIS A 16 1.98 0.19 2.78
C HIS A 16 2.98 1.01 1.96
N TYR A 17 4.07 1.49 2.58
CA TYR A 17 5.07 2.31 1.90
C TYR A 17 6.44 1.61 1.83
N HIS A 18 7.03 1.28 2.97
CA HIS A 18 8.39 0.74 3.07
C HIS A 18 8.46 -0.62 3.80
N GLU A 19 7.34 -1.17 4.24
CA GLU A 19 7.36 -2.43 4.96
C GLU A 19 7.68 -3.62 4.05
N PRO A 20 8.56 -4.55 4.49
CA PRO A 20 8.81 -5.76 3.76
C PRO A 20 7.58 -6.68 3.78
N ASN A 21 7.34 -7.38 2.68
CA ASN A 21 6.19 -8.29 2.50
C ASN A 21 4.84 -7.58 2.75
N CYS A 22 4.66 -6.40 2.17
CA CYS A 22 3.40 -5.70 2.13
C CYS A 22 2.54 -6.23 0.96
N GLY A 23 1.35 -6.76 1.27
CA GLY A 23 0.44 -7.25 0.23
C GLY A 23 -0.05 -6.14 -0.70
N VAL A 24 -0.22 -4.91 -0.20
CA VAL A 24 -0.59 -3.73 -1.00
C VAL A 24 0.50 -3.35 -1.99
N VAL A 25 1.78 -3.29 -1.56
CA VAL A 25 2.91 -3.02 -2.47
C VAL A 25 3.01 -4.10 -3.54
N ALA A 26 2.89 -5.37 -3.14
CA ALA A 26 2.93 -6.48 -4.10
C ALA A 26 1.78 -6.43 -5.12
N ALA A 27 0.57 -6.03 -4.71
CA ALA A 27 -0.56 -5.84 -5.63
C ALA A 27 -0.35 -4.65 -6.57
N PHE A 28 0.24 -3.56 -6.08
CA PHE A 28 0.64 -2.43 -6.91
C PHE A 28 1.69 -2.83 -7.96
N GLU A 29 2.73 -3.57 -7.57
CA GLU A 29 3.77 -4.07 -8.50
C GLU A 29 3.21 -5.00 -9.58
N ARG A 30 2.11 -5.73 -9.29
CA ARG A 30 1.39 -6.55 -10.28
C ARG A 30 0.42 -5.77 -11.16
N GLY A 31 0.25 -4.46 -10.93
CA GLY A 31 -0.69 -3.61 -11.67
C GLY A 31 -2.15 -3.77 -11.25
N GLU A 32 -2.42 -4.34 -10.08
CA GLU A 32 -3.79 -4.54 -9.54
C GLU A 32 -4.31 -3.29 -8.81
N ILE A 33 -3.45 -2.31 -8.56
CA ILE A 33 -3.77 -1.02 -7.96
C ILE A 33 -3.41 0.07 -8.96
N ASP A 34 -4.35 0.97 -9.23
CA ASP A 34 -4.10 2.13 -10.08
C ASP A 34 -2.95 2.99 -9.51
N PRO A 35 -1.93 3.35 -10.31
CA PRO A 35 -0.80 4.13 -9.81
C PRO A 35 -1.19 5.48 -9.21
N ASN A 36 -2.22 6.16 -9.74
CA ASN A 36 -2.67 7.43 -9.18
C ASN A 36 -3.29 7.22 -7.80
N ARG A 37 -4.03 6.12 -7.59
CA ARG A 37 -4.59 5.76 -6.29
C ARG A 37 -3.48 5.49 -5.27
N TYR A 38 -2.47 4.71 -5.65
CA TYR A 38 -1.33 4.40 -4.79
C TYR A 38 -0.52 5.64 -4.42
N ASN A 39 -0.18 6.48 -5.41
CA ASN A 39 0.56 7.72 -5.17
C ASN A 39 -0.26 8.72 -4.33
N SER A 40 -1.57 8.84 -4.57
CA SER A 40 -2.43 9.71 -3.76
C SER A 40 -2.45 9.28 -2.29
N TYR A 41 -2.45 7.97 -2.03
CA TYR A 41 -2.36 7.43 -0.68
C TYR A 41 -1.02 7.78 -0.02
N LEU A 42 0.11 7.60 -0.71
CA LEU A 42 1.43 7.95 -0.18
C LEU A 42 1.55 9.45 0.12
N ASN A 43 1.04 10.32 -0.76
CA ASN A 43 1.03 11.77 -0.52
C ASN A 43 0.22 12.12 0.74
N MET A 44 -0.93 11.47 0.94
CA MET A 44 -1.72 11.66 2.17
C MET A 44 -0.97 11.18 3.41
N LEU A 45 -0.27 10.05 3.32
CA LEU A 45 0.53 9.50 4.41
C LEU A 45 1.67 10.45 4.81
N GLU A 46 2.40 11.00 3.83
CA GLU A 46 3.48 11.97 4.06
C GLU A 46 2.96 13.30 4.62
N SER A 47 1.71 13.68 4.31
CA SER A 47 1.09 14.91 4.82
C SER A 47 0.63 14.82 6.29
N ILE A 48 0.75 13.66 6.93
CA ILE A 48 0.30 13.40 8.31
C ILE A 48 1.47 13.57 9.33
N ASP A 49 2.70 13.81 8.85
CA ASP A 49 3.88 14.14 9.68
C ASP A 49 4.00 15.63 10.04
#